data_AF-A0A7S2TNS4-F1
#
_entry.id   AF-A0A7S2TNS4-F1
#
_cell.length_a   1.000
_cell.length_b   1.000
_cell.length_c   1.000
_cell.angle_alpha   90.00
_cell.angle_beta   90.00
_cell.angle_gamma   90.00
#
_symmetry.space_group_name_H-M   'P 1'
#
loop_
_entity.id
_entity.type
_entity.pdbx_description
1 polymer ?
#
loop_
_entity_poly.entity_id
_entity_poly.type
_entity_poly.pdbx_seq_one_letter_code
_entity_poly.pdbx_strand_id
1 'polypeptide(L)'
;EQLSVESTPPHHKPDATFCGQVFVLAIVFSFETLTTMPGSAKKTGVNIHLYSDDNPATTTKGTGFRDRETALRTIRLTEANKPPNKRIWTINTMFYRAKHHPNQTQGMREAMEVFESWIKDYKDKKAREKSEKKNQKKTKKRGTRRKRDLEDEGKKVHEKRVKSRCNADSLANVGDVAEFRKRTRENMQAARAAVRKGLCMMGHGVKLTPQAFTALFGSAGTHGYGSHKHEGSEHVVQIEGKDEMDRIFTKTLNKGRGSAAISYNEDTQRCIVKGAK
;
A
#
# COMPACT_ATOMS: atom_id res chain seq x y z
N GLU A 1 -65.49 -35.62 18.93
CA GLU A 1 -64.07 -35.56 19.35
C GLU A 1 -63.61 -34.11 19.15
N GLN A 2 -63.57 -33.20 20.15
CA GLN A 2 -62.69 -33.15 21.35
C GLN A 2 -61.23 -33.47 20.96
N LEU A 3 -60.18 -32.66 21.19
CA LEU A 3 -59.79 -31.63 22.18
C LEU A 3 -58.96 -30.52 21.45
N SER A 4 -59.01 -29.21 21.73
CA SER A 4 -58.40 -28.44 22.86
C SER A 4 -56.88 -28.72 23.03
N VAL A 5 -55.92 -27.80 23.13
CA VAL A 5 -55.75 -26.68 24.09
C VAL A 5 -54.61 -25.71 23.64
N GLU A 6 -54.90 -24.41 23.78
CA GLU A 6 -54.12 -23.20 24.12
C GLU A 6 -52.66 -23.26 24.67
N SER A 7 -51.81 -22.28 24.30
CA SER A 7 -51.14 -21.33 25.25
C SER A 7 -49.98 -20.51 24.62
N THR A 8 -50.17 -19.18 24.59
CA THR A 8 -49.10 -18.15 24.77
C THR A 8 -49.01 -17.82 26.28
N PRO A 9 -48.18 -16.90 26.86
CA PRO A 9 -47.27 -15.84 26.34
C PRO A 9 -45.96 -15.73 27.22
N PRO A 10 -45.36 -14.58 27.65
CA PRO A 10 -45.15 -13.22 27.11
C PRO A 10 -43.66 -12.69 27.22
N HIS A 11 -43.44 -11.47 26.70
CA HIS A 11 -42.56 -10.37 27.18
C HIS A 11 -41.12 -10.60 27.70
N HIS A 12 -40.13 -9.93 27.07
CA HIS A 12 -39.30 -8.93 27.79
C HIS A 12 -38.53 -7.98 26.85
N LYS A 13 -38.73 -6.67 27.06
CA LYS A 13 -37.84 -5.58 26.61
C LYS A 13 -36.90 -5.23 27.77
N PRO A 14 -35.71 -4.69 27.51
CA PRO A 14 -35.13 -3.72 28.42
C PRO A 14 -35.10 -2.32 27.80
N ASP A 15 -35.91 -1.44 28.40
CA ASP A 15 -35.64 -0.01 28.43
C ASP A 15 -34.52 0.24 29.46
N ALA A 16 -33.49 0.99 29.07
CA ALA A 16 -32.56 1.62 29.99
C ALA A 16 -32.35 3.07 29.58
N THR A 17 -33.22 3.91 30.14
CA THR A 17 -33.00 5.29 30.53
C THR A 17 -31.55 5.57 30.95
N PHE A 18 -30.86 6.46 30.22
CA PHE A 18 -29.79 7.27 30.81
C PHE A 18 -30.17 8.75 30.68
N CYS A 19 -30.74 9.23 31.78
CA CYS A 19 -30.97 10.63 32.10
C CYS A 19 -29.69 11.20 32.70
N GLY A 20 -29.36 12.47 32.41
CA GLY A 20 -28.46 13.22 33.29
C GLY A 20 -27.59 14.28 32.63
N GLN A 21 -28.16 15.48 32.54
CA GLN A 21 -27.48 16.76 32.81
C GLN A 21 -26.35 17.26 31.90
N VAL A 22 -26.79 18.06 30.95
CA VAL A 22 -26.38 19.48 30.77
C VAL A 22 -25.66 20.04 32.00
N PHE A 23 -24.38 20.39 31.85
CA PHE A 23 -23.70 21.37 32.69
C PHE A 23 -23.07 22.43 31.78
N VAL A 24 -23.89 23.43 31.47
CA VAL A 24 -23.42 24.76 31.08
C VAL A 24 -23.18 25.49 32.39
N LEU A 25 -21.92 25.73 32.76
CA LEU A 25 -21.60 26.73 33.78
C LEU A 25 -20.60 27.72 33.19
N ALA A 26 -21.13 28.88 32.84
CA ALA A 26 -20.38 30.10 32.69
C ALA A 26 -19.78 30.48 34.06
N ILE A 27 -18.48 30.72 34.10
CA ILE A 27 -17.87 31.55 35.13
C ILE A 27 -17.26 32.74 34.41
N VAL A 28 -18.04 33.82 34.41
CA VAL A 28 -17.54 35.18 34.29
C VAL A 28 -16.94 35.51 35.65
N PHE A 29 -15.64 35.78 35.71
CA PHE A 29 -15.04 36.51 36.82
C PHE A 29 -14.01 37.48 36.25
N SER A 30 -14.49 38.69 35.96
CA SER A 30 -13.65 39.87 36.01
C SER A 30 -13.35 40.15 37.47
N PHE A 31 -12.08 40.24 37.83
CA PHE A 31 -11.67 41.09 38.95
C PHE A 31 -10.28 41.65 38.64
N GLU A 32 -10.32 42.90 38.24
CA GLU A 32 -9.18 43.78 38.16
C GLU A 32 -8.92 44.33 39.58
N THR A 33 -7.65 44.61 39.85
CA THR A 33 -7.10 45.48 40.89
C THR A 33 -6.65 44.87 42.23
N LEU A 34 -5.35 45.12 42.48
CA LEU A 34 -4.67 45.36 43.78
C LEU A 34 -4.42 44.09 44.61
N THR A 35 -3.26 43.81 45.20
CA THR A 35 -2.13 44.64 45.65
C THR A 35 -1.00 43.71 46.09
N THR A 36 0.25 44.14 45.87
CA THR A 36 1.43 43.82 46.70
C THR A 36 1.66 42.34 47.07
N MET A 37 2.33 41.58 46.19
CA MET A 37 2.94 40.31 46.61
C MET A 37 4.21 40.57 47.44
N PRO A 38 4.38 39.93 48.62
CA PRO A 38 5.57 40.07 49.44
C PRO A 38 6.81 39.58 48.69
N GLY A 39 7.88 40.37 48.75
CA GLY A 39 9.15 40.11 48.10
C GLY A 39 9.65 38.69 48.36
N SER A 40 9.64 37.88 47.31
CA SER A 40 10.24 36.55 47.34
C SER A 40 11.73 36.68 47.59
N ALA A 41 12.19 36.04 48.66
CA ALA A 41 13.59 35.89 49.00
C ALA A 41 14.46 35.52 47.78
N LYS A 42 15.63 36.15 47.66
CA LYS A 42 16.64 35.86 46.63
C LYS A 42 16.95 34.36 46.62
N LYS A 43 16.42 33.62 45.64
CA LYS A 43 16.90 32.27 45.33
C LYS A 43 18.28 32.42 44.70
N THR A 44 19.29 31.97 45.44
CA THR A 44 20.66 31.82 44.99
C THR A 44 20.71 30.96 43.71
N GLY A 45 21.34 31.51 42.67
CA GLY A 45 21.87 30.79 41.52
C GLY A 45 20.90 29.89 40.77
N VAL A 46 20.26 30.42 39.72
CA VAL A 46 19.88 29.55 38.60
C VAL A 46 21.16 28.85 38.14
N ASN A 47 21.21 27.54 38.26
CA ASN A 47 22.37 26.76 37.83
C ASN A 47 22.46 26.86 36.29
N ILE A 48 23.23 27.85 35.81
CA ILE A 48 23.44 28.16 34.38
C ILE A 48 24.12 26.99 33.64
N HIS A 49 24.57 25.98 34.40
CA HIS A 49 25.20 24.74 33.98
C HIS A 49 24.27 23.79 33.20
N LEU A 50 22.97 24.08 33.03
CA LEU A 50 22.06 23.20 32.29
C LEU A 50 22.49 22.94 30.82
N TYR A 51 23.39 23.77 30.28
CA TYR A 51 23.87 23.68 28.89
C TYR A 51 25.41 23.65 28.73
N SER A 52 26.16 23.62 29.83
CA SER A 52 27.63 23.51 29.76
C SER A 52 28.00 22.03 29.84
N ASP A 53 28.51 21.50 28.73
CA ASP A 53 29.14 20.18 28.69
C ASP A 53 30.53 20.30 29.32
N ASP A 54 30.56 20.27 30.65
CA ASP A 54 31.76 20.42 31.48
C ASP A 54 32.64 19.15 31.50
N ASN A 55 32.31 18.14 30.69
CA ASN A 55 33.17 16.98 30.52
C ASN A 55 34.25 17.27 29.45
N PRO A 56 35.52 17.47 29.85
CA PRO A 56 36.60 17.82 28.92
C PRO A 56 36.91 16.73 27.88
N ALA A 57 36.42 15.49 28.09
CA ALA A 57 36.56 14.39 27.15
C ALA A 57 35.58 14.48 25.96
N THR A 58 34.40 15.10 26.14
CA THR A 58 33.37 15.23 25.09
C THR A 58 33.31 16.63 24.48
N THR A 59 33.92 17.63 25.14
CA THR A 59 34.05 18.99 24.60
C THR A 59 34.93 19.00 23.35
N THR A 60 34.36 19.43 22.22
CA THR A 60 35.10 19.57 20.95
C THR A 60 36.07 20.75 21.05
N LYS A 61 37.36 20.47 21.25
CA LYS A 61 38.40 21.51 21.32
C LYS A 61 38.56 22.21 19.97
N GLY A 62 38.82 23.52 19.99
CA GLY A 62 39.10 24.31 18.79
C GLY A 62 37.88 24.89 18.06
N THR A 63 36.71 24.91 18.70
CA THR A 63 35.55 25.69 18.23
C THR A 63 35.59 27.12 18.75
N GLY A 64 35.21 28.10 17.92
CA GLY A 64 35.17 29.52 18.30
C GLY A 64 34.56 30.42 17.24
N PHE A 65 34.57 31.73 17.52
CA PHE A 65 33.95 32.76 16.68
C PHE A 65 34.80 34.04 16.57
N ARG A 66 36.11 33.94 16.85
CA ARG A 66 37.02 35.09 16.89
C ARG A 66 37.19 35.76 15.52
N ASP A 67 37.34 34.96 14.48
CA ASP A 67 37.63 35.36 13.10
C ASP A 67 36.95 34.40 12.10
N ARG A 68 36.95 34.79 10.83
CA ARG A 68 36.35 34.03 9.72
C ARG A 68 36.93 32.62 9.61
N GLU A 69 38.24 32.48 9.76
CA GLU A 69 38.93 31.18 9.65
C GLU A 69 38.54 30.23 10.79
N THR A 70 38.42 30.74 12.01
CA THR A 70 37.96 29.99 13.18
C THR A 70 36.49 29.57 13.00
N ALA A 71 35.65 30.41 12.40
CA ALA A 71 34.27 30.05 12.09
C ALA A 71 34.20 28.89 11.08
N LEU A 72 34.98 28.96 10.00
CA LEU A 72 35.09 27.88 9.01
C LEU A 72 35.63 26.59 9.63
N ARG A 73 36.65 26.69 10.49
CA ARG A 73 37.19 25.55 11.25
C ARG A 73 36.14 24.94 12.17
N THR A 74 35.35 25.77 12.84
CA THR A 74 34.26 25.35 13.73
C THR A 74 33.18 24.59 12.96
N ILE A 75 32.79 25.09 11.79
CA ILE A 75 31.87 24.37 10.90
C ILE A 75 32.46 23.00 10.57
N ARG A 76 33.68 22.94 10.01
CA ARG A 76 34.33 21.66 9.64
C ARG A 76 34.38 20.66 10.80
N LEU A 77 34.77 21.10 12.00
CA LEU A 77 34.84 20.24 13.18
C LEU A 77 33.47 19.73 13.63
N THR A 78 32.45 20.59 13.61
CA THR A 78 31.07 20.20 13.98
C THR A 78 30.43 19.32 12.90
N GLU A 79 30.87 19.44 11.65
CA GLU A 79 30.41 18.57 10.57
C GLU A 79 30.96 17.16 10.68
N ALA A 80 32.25 17.03 11.01
CA ALA A 80 32.92 15.75 11.16
C ALA A 80 32.50 15.00 12.43
N ASN A 81 32.36 15.70 13.55
CA ASN A 81 32.32 15.04 14.86
C ASN A 81 30.96 15.05 15.57
N LYS A 82 29.97 15.81 15.06
CA LYS A 82 28.68 15.97 15.76
C LYS A 82 27.49 15.51 14.91
N PRO A 83 26.46 14.91 15.55
CA PRO A 83 25.21 14.60 14.87
C PRO A 83 24.50 15.89 14.43
N PRO A 84 23.60 15.82 13.41
CA PRO A 84 23.00 17.00 12.79
C PRO A 84 22.35 18.00 13.77
N ASN A 85 21.69 17.51 14.82
CA ASN A 85 21.02 18.35 15.82
C ASN A 85 22.02 19.12 16.69
N LYS A 86 23.13 18.47 17.08
CA LYS A 86 24.18 19.11 17.89
C LYS A 86 25.02 20.09 17.07
N ARG A 87 25.16 19.84 15.77
CA ARG A 87 25.84 20.75 14.83
C ARG A 87 25.14 22.12 14.76
N ILE A 88 23.84 22.14 14.43
CA ILE A 88 23.07 23.39 14.35
C ILE A 88 23.04 24.13 15.69
N TRP A 89 22.94 23.40 16.81
CA TRP A 89 22.99 24.01 18.13
C TRP A 89 24.34 24.68 18.41
N THR A 90 25.44 23.97 18.15
CA THR A 90 26.80 24.52 18.34
C THR A 90 27.02 25.77 17.50
N ILE A 91 26.64 25.74 16.22
CA ILE A 91 26.81 26.86 15.30
C ILE A 91 25.93 28.05 15.72
N ASN A 92 24.67 27.81 16.09
CA ASN A 92 23.80 28.87 16.63
C ASN A 92 24.40 29.49 17.89
N THR A 93 24.91 28.67 18.82
CA THR A 93 25.54 29.18 20.05
C THR A 93 26.74 30.08 19.73
N MET A 94 27.61 29.67 18.81
CA MET A 94 28.77 30.50 18.41
C MET A 94 28.33 31.80 17.71
N PHE A 95 27.30 31.73 16.85
CA PHE A 95 26.71 32.91 16.22
C PHE A 95 26.14 33.90 17.23
N TYR A 96 25.30 33.45 18.17
CA TYR A 96 24.71 34.34 19.17
C TYR A 96 25.74 34.88 20.15
N ARG A 97 26.77 34.09 20.50
CA ARG A 97 27.88 34.57 21.32
C ARG A 97 28.69 35.66 20.61
N ALA A 98 28.94 35.52 19.31
CA ALA A 98 29.55 36.59 18.51
C ALA A 98 28.66 37.83 18.44
N LYS A 99 27.35 37.63 18.19
CA LYS A 99 26.34 38.69 18.06
C LYS A 99 26.13 39.50 19.33
N HIS A 100 26.30 38.91 20.50
CA HIS A 100 26.10 39.55 21.80
C HIS A 100 27.40 39.76 22.58
N HIS A 101 28.56 39.63 21.93
CA HIS A 101 29.83 39.88 22.58
C HIS A 101 29.96 41.37 22.92
N PRO A 102 30.37 41.77 24.15
CA PRO A 102 30.43 43.17 24.55
C PRO A 102 31.42 43.99 23.70
N ASN A 103 32.52 43.35 23.27
CA ASN A 103 33.55 43.96 22.43
C ASN A 103 33.61 43.23 21.08
N GLN A 104 32.77 43.62 20.12
CA GLN A 104 32.74 42.99 18.79
C GLN A 104 33.88 43.50 17.91
N THR A 105 34.75 42.59 17.47
CA THR A 105 35.80 42.90 16.50
C THR A 105 35.29 42.74 15.07
N GLN A 106 36.02 43.28 14.08
CA GLN A 106 35.72 43.06 12.67
C GLN A 106 35.70 41.56 12.31
N GLY A 107 36.68 40.79 12.82
CA GLY A 107 36.74 39.34 12.60
C GLY A 107 35.52 38.58 13.14
N MET A 108 34.93 39.03 14.25
CA MET A 108 33.68 38.45 14.75
C MET A 108 32.50 38.71 13.80
N ARG A 109 32.47 39.85 13.12
CA ARG A 109 31.42 40.15 12.12
C ARG A 109 31.54 39.25 10.89
N GLU A 110 32.75 39.06 10.40
CA GLU A 110 33.01 38.12 9.31
C GLU A 110 32.67 36.67 9.70
N ALA A 111 32.93 36.29 10.96
CA ALA A 111 32.50 35.00 11.50
C ALA A 111 30.98 34.86 11.53
N MET A 112 30.24 35.93 11.89
CA MET A 112 28.78 35.93 11.89
C MET A 112 28.20 35.66 10.49
N GLU A 113 28.73 36.31 9.45
CA GLU A 113 28.29 36.10 8.06
C GLU A 113 28.48 34.65 7.59
N VAL A 114 29.60 34.03 7.97
CA VAL A 114 29.88 32.62 7.69
C VAL A 114 28.89 31.70 8.41
N PHE A 115 28.56 31.98 9.66
CA PHE A 115 27.57 31.17 10.39
C PHE A 115 26.15 31.38 9.86
N GLU A 116 25.77 32.62 9.53
CA GLU A 116 24.44 32.94 9.03
C GLU A 116 24.15 32.28 7.68
N SER A 117 25.10 32.38 6.74
CA SER A 117 25.02 31.68 5.45
C SER A 117 24.87 30.17 5.65
N TRP A 118 25.69 29.56 6.51
CA TRP A 118 25.59 28.14 6.82
C TRP A 118 24.24 27.73 7.43
N ILE A 119 23.72 28.53 8.38
CA ILE A 119 22.42 28.27 9.04
C ILE A 119 21.28 28.32 8.03
N LYS A 120 21.33 29.29 7.09
CA LYS A 120 20.33 29.43 6.02
C LYS A 120 20.34 28.21 5.10
N ASP A 121 21.51 27.81 4.60
CA ASP A 121 21.66 26.65 3.72
C ASP A 121 21.18 25.36 4.39
N TYR A 122 21.48 25.20 5.68
CA TYR A 122 21.01 24.05 6.46
C TYR A 122 19.47 23.98 6.53
N LYS A 123 18.80 25.13 6.78
CA LYS A 123 17.33 25.20 6.85
C LYS A 123 16.70 24.90 5.49
N ASP A 124 17.25 25.44 4.41
CA ASP A 124 16.75 25.22 3.06
C ASP A 124 16.87 23.74 2.64
N LYS A 125 18.01 23.11 2.92
CA LYS A 125 18.20 21.67 2.71
C LYS A 125 17.17 20.86 3.49
N LYS A 126 16.93 21.19 4.77
CA LYS A 126 15.94 20.50 5.60
C LYS A 126 14.51 20.67 5.10
N ALA A 127 14.17 21.84 4.57
CA ALA A 127 12.86 22.09 3.97
C ALA A 127 12.65 21.22 2.71
N ARG A 128 13.66 21.13 1.83
CA ARG A 128 13.64 20.26 0.64
C ARG A 128 13.52 18.78 0.99
N GLU A 129 14.30 18.27 1.93
CA GLU A 129 14.21 16.88 2.39
C GLU A 129 12.80 16.54 2.92
N LYS A 130 12.14 17.50 3.60
CA LYS A 130 10.79 17.31 4.15
C LYS A 130 9.73 17.27 3.04
N SER A 131 9.84 18.13 2.02
CA SER A 131 8.88 18.16 0.91
C SER A 131 8.98 16.89 0.05
N GLU A 132 10.19 16.41 -0.23
CA GLU A 132 10.43 15.15 -0.95
C GLU A 132 9.85 13.94 -0.22
N LYS A 133 10.10 13.81 1.08
CA LYS A 133 9.53 12.72 1.91
C LYS A 133 8.00 12.75 1.90
N LYS A 134 7.39 13.95 1.91
CA LYS A 134 5.92 14.10 1.82
C LYS A 134 5.39 13.65 0.47
N ASN A 135 6.07 14.00 -0.62
CA ASN A 135 5.69 13.58 -1.97
C ASN A 135 5.81 12.06 -2.15
N GLN A 136 6.91 11.45 -1.68
CA GLN A 136 7.11 10.00 -1.77
C GLN A 136 6.07 9.21 -0.95
N LYS A 137 5.65 9.71 0.22
CA LYS A 137 4.56 9.11 0.99
C LYS A 137 3.22 9.20 0.26
N LYS A 138 2.94 10.33 -0.40
CA LYS A 138 1.70 10.51 -1.19
C LYS A 138 1.64 9.54 -2.38
N THR A 139 2.74 9.39 -3.13
CA THR A 139 2.78 8.48 -4.29
C THR A 139 2.60 7.02 -3.87
N LYS A 140 3.29 6.56 -2.82
CA LYS A 140 3.12 5.21 -2.26
C LYS A 140 1.68 4.96 -1.83
N LYS A 141 1.06 5.89 -1.08
CA LYS A 141 -0.34 5.76 -0.62
C LYS A 141 -1.34 5.65 -1.79
N ARG A 142 -1.12 6.40 -2.88
CA ARG A 142 -1.97 6.31 -4.09
C ARG A 142 -1.81 4.95 -4.80
N GLY A 143 -0.60 4.42 -4.88
CA GLY A 143 -0.33 3.10 -5.45
C GLY A 143 -1.04 1.98 -4.68
N THR A 144 -0.96 1.98 -3.35
CA THR A 144 -1.61 0.95 -2.52
C THR A 144 -3.14 1.00 -2.59
N ARG A 145 -3.75 2.18 -2.75
CA ARG A 145 -5.20 2.31 -2.94
C ARG A 145 -5.64 1.71 -4.28
N ARG A 146 -4.98 2.10 -5.38
CA ARG A 146 -5.29 1.58 -6.72
C ARG A 146 -5.14 0.06 -6.82
N LYS A 147 -4.16 -0.53 -6.14
CA LYS A 147 -3.98 -1.99 -6.10
C LYS A 147 -5.17 -2.69 -5.43
N ARG A 148 -5.66 -2.17 -4.30
CA ARG A 148 -6.84 -2.73 -3.61
C ARG A 148 -8.11 -2.60 -4.44
N ASP A 149 -8.31 -1.45 -5.07
CA ASP A 149 -9.49 -1.23 -5.93
C ASP A 149 -9.53 -2.24 -7.09
N LEU A 150 -8.37 -2.56 -7.69
CA LEU A 150 -8.26 -3.59 -8.74
C LEU A 150 -8.50 -5.01 -8.22
N GLU A 151 -8.04 -5.33 -7.01
CA GLU A 151 -8.26 -6.64 -6.39
C GLU A 151 -9.74 -6.87 -6.05
N ASP A 152 -10.44 -5.86 -5.55
CA ASP A 152 -11.87 -5.95 -5.25
C ASP A 152 -12.73 -6.08 -6.52
N GLU A 153 -12.41 -5.34 -7.58
CA GLU A 153 -13.08 -5.54 -8.88
C GLU A 153 -12.81 -6.96 -9.43
N GLY A 154 -11.58 -7.47 -9.29
CA GLY A 154 -11.25 -8.85 -9.64
C GLY A 154 -12.09 -9.90 -8.89
N LYS A 155 -12.32 -9.68 -7.58
CA LYS A 155 -13.17 -10.56 -6.75
C LYS A 155 -14.64 -10.52 -7.17
N LYS A 156 -15.21 -9.33 -7.43
CA LYS A 156 -16.59 -9.19 -7.90
C LYS A 156 -16.82 -9.89 -9.23
N VAL A 157 -15.87 -9.74 -10.16
CA VAL A 157 -15.92 -10.44 -11.45
C VAL A 157 -15.84 -11.96 -11.26
N HIS A 158 -14.98 -12.44 -10.35
CA HIS A 158 -14.88 -13.86 -10.04
C HIS A 158 -16.19 -14.40 -9.43
N GLU A 159 -16.78 -13.71 -8.46
CA GLU A 159 -18.04 -14.11 -7.83
C GLU A 159 -19.18 -14.21 -8.85
N LYS A 160 -19.30 -13.22 -9.74
CA LYS A 160 -20.30 -13.23 -10.81
C LYS A 160 -20.12 -14.42 -11.76
N ARG A 161 -18.87 -14.82 -12.05
CA ARG A 161 -18.56 -15.99 -12.88
C ARG A 161 -18.84 -17.31 -12.17
N VAL A 162 -18.56 -17.41 -10.87
CA VAL A 162 -18.88 -18.60 -10.07
C VAL A 162 -20.39 -18.83 -10.00
N LYS A 163 -21.19 -17.76 -9.92
CA LYS A 163 -22.66 -17.83 -9.93
C LYS A 163 -23.27 -18.05 -11.33
N SER A 164 -22.47 -18.21 -12.39
CA SER A 164 -23.03 -18.50 -13.71
C SER A 164 -23.69 -19.88 -13.74
N ARG A 165 -24.75 -20.02 -14.54
CA ARG A 165 -25.54 -21.26 -14.68
C ARG A 165 -24.69 -22.50 -14.90
N CYS A 166 -23.61 -22.39 -15.68
CA CYS A 166 -22.78 -23.53 -16.06
C CYS A 166 -21.95 -24.10 -14.89
N ASN A 167 -21.62 -23.26 -13.91
CA ASN A 167 -21.02 -23.72 -12.66
C ASN A 167 -22.06 -24.31 -11.71
N ALA A 168 -23.30 -23.79 -11.72
CA ALA A 168 -24.40 -24.33 -10.92
C ALA A 168 -24.80 -25.75 -11.36
N ASP A 169 -24.91 -26.00 -12.67
CA ASP A 169 -25.25 -27.32 -13.21
C ASP A 169 -24.15 -28.36 -12.93
N SER A 170 -22.89 -27.92 -12.95
CA SER A 170 -21.75 -28.78 -12.63
C SER A 170 -21.68 -29.12 -11.13
N LEU A 171 -22.14 -28.21 -10.27
CA LEU A 171 -22.21 -28.41 -8.82
C LEU A 171 -23.40 -29.31 -8.42
N ALA A 172 -24.53 -29.21 -9.11
CA ALA A 172 -25.73 -30.01 -8.83
C ALA A 172 -25.49 -31.53 -8.96
N ASN A 173 -24.52 -31.93 -9.78
CA ASN A 173 -24.16 -33.33 -10.01
C ASN A 173 -23.12 -33.89 -9.03
N VAL A 174 -22.59 -33.08 -8.11
CA VAL A 174 -21.58 -33.50 -7.12
C VAL A 174 -22.06 -33.13 -5.73
N GLY A 175 -22.28 -34.12 -4.86
CA GLY A 175 -22.81 -33.91 -3.52
C GLY A 175 -21.89 -33.10 -2.58
N ASP A 176 -20.60 -32.96 -2.93
CA ASP A 176 -19.62 -32.20 -2.14
C ASP A 176 -18.82 -31.20 -3.00
N VAL A 177 -18.69 -29.98 -2.47
CA VAL A 177 -17.98 -28.85 -3.11
C VAL A 177 -16.47 -29.11 -3.15
N ALA A 178 -15.90 -29.80 -2.15
CA ALA A 178 -14.46 -30.07 -2.11
C ALA A 178 -14.08 -31.10 -3.19
N GLU A 179 -14.87 -32.16 -3.34
CA GLU A 179 -14.73 -33.14 -4.42
C GLU A 179 -14.87 -32.51 -5.80
N PHE A 180 -15.88 -31.64 -6.00
CA PHE A 180 -16.06 -30.90 -7.25
C PHE A 180 -14.81 -30.09 -7.63
N ARG A 181 -14.25 -29.34 -6.67
CA ARG A 181 -13.02 -28.55 -6.89
C ARG A 181 -11.82 -29.44 -7.23
N LYS A 182 -11.69 -30.60 -6.59
CA LYS A 182 -10.60 -31.56 -6.87
C LYS A 182 -10.71 -32.10 -8.30
N ARG A 183 -11.89 -32.61 -8.68
CA ARG A 183 -12.15 -33.17 -10.02
C ARG A 183 -11.97 -32.13 -11.12
N THR A 184 -12.38 -30.88 -10.86
CA THR A 184 -12.20 -29.77 -11.81
C THR A 184 -10.71 -29.46 -12.03
N ARG A 185 -9.89 -29.48 -10.98
CA ARG A 185 -8.43 -29.29 -11.11
C ARG A 185 -7.78 -30.42 -11.89
N GLU A 186 -8.16 -31.67 -11.61
CA GLU A 186 -7.66 -32.85 -12.32
C GLU A 186 -8.02 -32.80 -13.82
N ASN A 187 -9.28 -32.50 -14.14
CA ASN A 187 -9.74 -32.31 -15.52
C ASN A 187 -8.97 -31.18 -16.22
N MET A 188 -8.75 -30.05 -15.56
CA MET A 188 -7.98 -28.93 -16.13
C MET A 188 -6.50 -29.29 -16.36
N GLN A 189 -5.88 -30.03 -15.43
CA GLN A 189 -4.50 -30.50 -15.59
C GLN A 189 -4.37 -31.50 -16.74
N ALA A 190 -5.31 -32.46 -16.83
CA ALA A 190 -5.37 -33.44 -17.91
C ALA A 190 -5.58 -32.76 -19.26
N ALA A 191 -6.51 -31.80 -19.34
CA ALA A 191 -6.76 -31.01 -20.54
C ALA A 191 -5.51 -30.24 -21.00
N ARG A 192 -4.84 -29.54 -20.07
CA ARG A 192 -3.59 -28.82 -20.35
C ARG A 192 -2.47 -29.75 -20.80
N ALA A 193 -2.38 -30.96 -20.25
CA ALA A 193 -1.37 -31.94 -20.66
C ALA A 193 -1.66 -32.46 -22.09
N ALA A 194 -2.92 -32.80 -22.37
CA ALA A 194 -3.36 -33.28 -23.67
C ALA A 194 -3.17 -32.21 -24.77
N VAL A 195 -3.55 -30.96 -24.50
CA VAL A 195 -3.36 -29.86 -25.47
C VAL A 195 -1.87 -29.57 -25.69
N ARG A 196 -1.04 -29.58 -24.63
CA ARG A 196 0.43 -29.46 -24.79
C ARG A 196 1.00 -30.57 -25.68
N LYS A 197 0.60 -31.83 -25.46
CA LYS A 197 1.02 -32.97 -26.26
C LYS A 197 0.58 -32.84 -27.73
N GLY A 198 -0.65 -32.39 -27.94
CA GLY A 198 -1.22 -32.16 -29.27
C GLY A 198 -0.57 -31.04 -30.05
N LEU A 199 -0.26 -29.92 -29.38
CA LEU A 199 0.39 -28.77 -30.02
C LEU A 199 1.81 -29.08 -30.48
N CYS A 200 2.50 -30.05 -29.85
CA CYS A 200 3.78 -30.57 -30.35
C CYS A 200 3.63 -31.40 -31.64
N MET A 201 2.43 -31.90 -31.95
CA MET A 201 2.12 -32.73 -33.10
C MET A 201 1.27 -31.95 -34.10
N MET A 202 1.91 -31.04 -34.84
CA MET A 202 1.26 -30.15 -35.82
C MET A 202 0.29 -30.93 -36.73
N GLY A 203 -1.01 -30.62 -36.67
CA GLY A 203 -2.04 -31.16 -37.56
C GLY A 203 -2.83 -32.38 -37.02
N HIS A 204 -2.49 -32.93 -35.85
CA HIS A 204 -3.24 -34.03 -35.26
C HIS A 204 -4.23 -33.53 -34.21
N GLY A 205 -5.52 -33.82 -34.41
CA GLY A 205 -6.55 -33.53 -33.42
C GLY A 205 -6.28 -34.26 -32.09
N VAL A 206 -6.42 -33.54 -30.97
CA VAL A 206 -6.23 -34.05 -29.62
C VAL A 206 -7.51 -34.68 -29.12
N LYS A 207 -7.46 -35.89 -28.58
CA LYS A 207 -8.62 -36.44 -27.88
C LYS A 207 -8.78 -35.77 -26.52
N LEU A 208 -9.92 -35.13 -26.29
CA LEU A 208 -10.29 -34.51 -25.03
C LEU A 208 -11.65 -35.06 -24.61
N THR A 209 -11.84 -35.31 -23.31
CA THR A 209 -13.18 -35.58 -22.81
C THR A 209 -13.99 -34.28 -22.81
N PRO A 210 -15.33 -34.33 -22.94
CA PRO A 210 -16.18 -33.14 -22.86
C PRO A 210 -15.92 -32.33 -21.57
N GLN A 211 -15.69 -33.02 -20.44
CA GLN A 211 -15.39 -32.37 -19.15
C GLN A 211 -14.02 -31.69 -19.15
N ALA A 212 -13.01 -32.28 -19.79
CA ALA A 212 -11.70 -31.66 -19.93
C ALA A 212 -11.74 -30.44 -20.85
N PHE A 213 -12.53 -30.50 -21.93
CA PHE A 213 -12.74 -29.38 -22.84
C PHE A 213 -13.45 -28.22 -22.14
N THR A 214 -14.58 -28.48 -21.49
CA THR A 214 -15.33 -27.48 -20.72
C THR A 214 -14.53 -26.95 -19.52
N ALA A 215 -13.67 -27.76 -18.90
CA ALA A 215 -12.78 -27.28 -17.84
C ALA A 215 -11.70 -26.31 -18.34
N LEU A 216 -11.32 -26.40 -19.62
CA LEU A 216 -10.29 -25.56 -20.22
C LEU A 216 -10.87 -24.27 -20.85
N PHE A 217 -12.00 -24.40 -21.54
CA PHE A 217 -12.63 -23.32 -22.32
C PHE A 217 -14.04 -22.96 -21.85
N GLY A 218 -14.44 -23.36 -20.64
CA GLY A 218 -15.78 -23.08 -20.14
C GLY A 218 -16.88 -23.70 -21.00
N SER A 219 -18.11 -23.30 -20.70
CA SER A 219 -19.32 -23.62 -21.46
C SER A 219 -19.54 -22.65 -22.61
N ALA A 220 -20.48 -22.95 -23.50
CA ALA A 220 -20.91 -22.02 -24.55
C ALA A 220 -21.28 -20.64 -23.95
N GLY A 221 -20.83 -19.56 -24.59
CA GLY A 221 -20.98 -18.18 -24.14
C GLY A 221 -19.78 -17.30 -24.46
N THR A 222 -19.85 -16.04 -24.02
CA THR A 222 -18.77 -15.05 -24.17
C THR A 222 -17.85 -15.07 -22.96
N HIS A 223 -16.55 -15.21 -23.20
CA HIS A 223 -15.52 -15.30 -22.18
C HIS A 223 -14.50 -14.19 -22.34
N GLY A 224 -13.68 -13.97 -21.32
CA GLY A 224 -12.56 -13.02 -21.40
C GLY A 224 -11.39 -13.51 -22.24
N TYR A 225 -11.60 -14.51 -23.10
CA TYR A 225 -10.66 -14.89 -24.15
C TYR A 225 -11.29 -14.89 -25.55
N GLY A 226 -12.57 -14.52 -25.70
CA GLY A 226 -13.33 -14.61 -26.96
C GLY A 226 -14.68 -15.31 -26.78
N SER A 227 -15.15 -16.04 -27.79
CA SER A 227 -16.49 -16.65 -27.79
C SER A 227 -16.45 -18.17 -27.94
N HIS A 228 -17.37 -18.86 -27.28
CA HIS A 228 -17.58 -20.31 -27.39
C HIS A 228 -19.01 -20.57 -27.87
N LYS A 229 -19.14 -21.17 -29.06
CA LYS A 229 -20.40 -21.55 -29.68
C LYS A 229 -20.55 -23.07 -29.72
N HIS A 230 -21.80 -23.52 -29.75
CA HIS A 230 -22.17 -24.92 -29.93
C HIS A 230 -23.01 -25.01 -31.21
N GLU A 231 -22.52 -25.77 -32.19
CA GLU A 231 -23.13 -25.97 -33.50
C GLU A 231 -23.32 -27.48 -33.70
N GLY A 232 -24.49 -28.00 -33.33
CA GLY A 232 -24.77 -29.43 -33.39
C GLY A 232 -23.97 -30.22 -32.35
N SER A 233 -23.11 -31.14 -32.79
CA SER A 233 -22.15 -31.87 -31.93
C SER A 233 -20.76 -31.21 -31.89
N GLU A 234 -20.57 -30.04 -32.52
CA GLU A 234 -19.30 -29.34 -32.56
C GLU A 234 -19.30 -28.10 -31.65
N HIS A 235 -18.33 -28.03 -30.75
CA HIS A 235 -18.00 -26.86 -29.96
C HIS A 235 -16.92 -26.05 -30.67
N VAL A 236 -17.19 -24.78 -30.96
CA VAL A 236 -16.24 -23.88 -31.60
C VAL A 236 -15.86 -22.78 -30.62
N VAL A 237 -14.59 -22.74 -30.23
CA VAL A 237 -14.00 -21.72 -29.36
C VAL A 237 -13.13 -20.79 -30.21
N GLN A 238 -13.56 -19.55 -30.34
CA GLN A 238 -12.85 -18.51 -31.04
C GLN A 238 -12.10 -17.64 -30.03
N ILE A 239 -10.77 -17.61 -30.12
CA ILE A 239 -9.94 -16.84 -29.19
C ILE A 239 -9.54 -15.51 -29.82
N GLU A 240 -9.92 -14.42 -29.17
CA GLU A 240 -9.79 -13.05 -29.67
C GLU A 240 -8.52 -12.38 -29.13
N GLY A 241 -7.42 -12.57 -29.84
CA GLY A 241 -6.19 -11.81 -29.59
C GLY A 241 -5.04 -12.63 -28.99
N LYS A 242 -3.84 -12.12 -29.23
CA LYS A 242 -2.59 -12.83 -28.98
C LYS A 242 -2.28 -13.00 -27.49
N ASP A 243 -2.53 -11.98 -26.68
CA ASP A 243 -2.24 -12.00 -25.25
C ASP A 243 -3.10 -13.03 -24.50
N GLU A 244 -4.32 -13.28 -24.97
CA GLU A 244 -5.23 -14.26 -24.40
C GLU A 244 -4.84 -15.69 -24.78
N MET A 245 -4.43 -15.88 -26.04
CA MET A 245 -3.75 -17.10 -26.47
C MET A 245 -2.51 -17.40 -25.62
N ASP A 246 -1.64 -16.42 -25.36
CA ASP A 246 -0.43 -16.59 -24.52
C ASP A 246 -0.74 -16.94 -23.05
N ARG A 247 -1.91 -16.50 -22.56
CA ARG A 247 -2.38 -16.83 -21.20
C ARG A 247 -2.90 -18.26 -21.11
N ILE A 248 -3.60 -18.72 -22.13
CA ILE A 248 -4.20 -20.07 -22.17
C ILE A 248 -3.13 -21.10 -22.53
N PHE A 249 -2.30 -20.77 -23.51
CA PHE A 249 -1.21 -21.57 -24.04
C PHE A 249 0.10 -20.86 -23.66
N THR A 250 0.85 -21.42 -22.71
CA THR A 250 2.15 -20.88 -22.24
C THR A 250 2.97 -20.23 -23.36
N LYS A 251 3.59 -19.06 -23.09
CA LYS A 251 4.42 -18.25 -24.01
C LYS A 251 5.31 -19.01 -25.00
N THR A 252 5.75 -20.21 -24.65
CA THR A 252 6.49 -21.14 -25.53
C THR A 252 5.76 -21.47 -26.83
N LEU A 253 4.43 -21.34 -26.88
CA LEU A 253 3.57 -21.75 -28.00
C LEU A 253 3.29 -20.66 -29.05
N ASN A 254 3.61 -19.39 -28.78
CA ASN A 254 3.01 -18.26 -29.49
C ASN A 254 3.97 -17.42 -30.34
N LYS A 255 5.05 -18.02 -30.84
CA LYS A 255 5.91 -17.36 -31.84
C LYS A 255 5.15 -17.22 -33.18
N GLY A 256 4.35 -16.16 -33.30
CA GLY A 256 3.91 -15.60 -34.59
C GLY A 256 2.43 -15.71 -34.97
N ARG A 257 1.50 -16.05 -34.05
CA ARG A 257 0.06 -16.14 -34.40
C ARG A 257 -0.77 -15.00 -33.80
N GLY A 258 -1.68 -14.42 -34.58
CA GLY A 258 -2.56 -13.32 -34.19
C GLY A 258 -3.90 -13.77 -33.58
N SER A 259 -4.49 -14.85 -34.10
CA SER A 259 -5.74 -15.45 -33.63
C SER A 259 -5.77 -16.98 -33.89
N ALA A 260 -6.59 -17.71 -33.14
CA ALA A 260 -6.80 -19.14 -33.36
C ALA A 260 -8.26 -19.53 -33.07
N ALA A 261 -8.74 -20.51 -33.83
CA ALA A 261 -10.02 -21.17 -33.58
C ALA A 261 -9.76 -22.61 -33.14
N ILE A 262 -10.45 -23.05 -32.11
CA ILE A 262 -10.36 -24.41 -31.60
C ILE A 262 -11.73 -25.03 -31.77
N SER A 263 -11.82 -26.11 -32.55
CA SER A 263 -13.07 -26.84 -32.70
C SER A 263 -12.97 -28.21 -32.03
N TYR A 264 -14.04 -28.62 -31.36
CA TYR A 264 -14.13 -29.89 -30.65
C TYR A 264 -15.42 -30.60 -31.05
N ASN A 265 -15.32 -31.81 -31.57
CA ASN A 265 -16.47 -32.61 -31.96
C ASN A 265 -16.76 -33.65 -30.87
N GLU A 266 -18.00 -33.66 -30.35
CA GLU A 266 -18.43 -34.52 -29.24
C GLU A 266 -18.46 -36.00 -29.62
N ASP A 267 -18.92 -36.31 -30.84
CA ASP A 267 -19.06 -37.70 -31.32
C ASP A 267 -17.71 -38.40 -31.44
N THR A 268 -16.70 -37.66 -31.90
CA THR A 268 -15.33 -38.17 -32.13
C THR A 268 -14.38 -37.87 -30.97
N GLN A 269 -14.83 -37.06 -30.00
CA GLN A 269 -14.06 -36.53 -28.88
C GLN A 269 -12.73 -35.90 -29.31
N ARG A 270 -12.70 -35.27 -30.49
CA ARG A 270 -11.48 -34.74 -31.13
C ARG A 270 -11.51 -33.21 -31.13
N CYS A 271 -10.43 -32.63 -30.63
CA CYS A 271 -10.15 -31.19 -30.58
C CYS A 271 -9.11 -30.83 -31.65
N ILE A 272 -9.44 -29.90 -32.54
CA ILE A 272 -8.59 -29.44 -33.63
C ILE A 272 -8.30 -27.95 -33.41
N VAL A 273 -7.01 -27.61 -33.32
CA VAL A 273 -6.56 -26.22 -33.23
C VAL A 273 -6.28 -25.71 -34.64
N LYS A 274 -7.19 -24.88 -35.17
CA LYS A 274 -7.03 -24.16 -36.43
C LYS A 274 -6.34 -22.82 -36.14
N GLY A 275 -5.05 -22.71 -36.50
CA GLY A 275 -4.36 -21.43 -36.44
C GLY A 275 -4.79 -20.54 -37.61
N ALA A 276 -5.11 -19.27 -37.35
CA ALA A 276 -5.10 -18.28 -38.43
C ALA A 276 -3.64 -18.06 -38.84
N LYS A 277 -3.37 -18.07 -40.15
CA LYS A 277 -2.09 -17.58 -40.70
C LYS A 277 -2.01 -16.08 -40.50
#